data_AF-A0A8C3AM69-F1
#
_entry.id   AF-A0A8C3AM69-F1
#
_cell.length_a   1.000
_cell.length_b   1.000
_cell.length_c   1.000
_cell.angle_alpha   90.00
_cell.angle_beta   90.00
_cell.angle_gamma   90.00
#
_symmetry.space_group_name_H-M   'P 1'
#
loop_
_entity.id
_entity.type
_entity.pdbx_description
1 polymer ?
#
loop_
_entity_poly.entity_id
_entity_poly.type
_entity_poly.pdbx_seq_one_letter_code
_entity_poly.pdbx_strand_id
1 'polypeptide(L)'
;TQKPSEKDELSRVTGFVPENGKEQLMFEVPLNDTGSAGLGISLKGNKSRETGEDLGIFIKSIIHGGAAYKDGRLRVNDQMVGVNGESLMGRSNHVAMETLRRSMSQEGNVRGTIQLVVLRALKVYLLNVLTLHTLYSLVYCMCNSAGRNDRRKMISS
;
A
#
# COMPACT_ATOMS: atom_id res chain seq x y z
N THR A 1 46.28 -0.12 5.67
CA THR A 1 45.09 -0.33 6.52
C THR A 1 43.92 0.39 5.88
N GLN A 2 43.18 -0.32 5.02
CA GLN A 2 42.06 0.29 4.28
C GLN A 2 40.87 0.46 5.22
N LYS A 3 40.49 1.71 5.42
CA LYS A 3 39.33 2.18 6.17
C LYS A 3 38.05 1.73 5.43
N PRO A 4 37.10 1.06 6.09
CA PRO A 4 35.85 0.67 5.44
C PRO A 4 35.02 1.90 5.06
N SER A 5 34.42 1.84 3.87
CA SER A 5 33.61 2.88 3.23
C SER A 5 32.30 3.15 3.96
N GLU A 6 31.90 4.42 4.02
CA GLU A 6 30.66 5.02 4.56
C GLU A 6 29.34 4.55 3.90
N LYS A 7 29.15 3.24 3.69
CA LYS A 7 27.91 2.70 3.08
C LYS A 7 27.01 1.91 4.05
N ASP A 8 27.42 1.74 5.30
CA ASP A 8 26.74 0.81 6.22
C ASP A 8 25.94 1.45 7.38
N GLU A 9 25.82 2.78 7.45
CA GLU A 9 25.09 3.48 8.54
C GLU A 9 23.93 4.39 8.08
N LEU A 10 23.12 3.95 7.11
CA LEU A 10 21.83 4.62 6.81
C LEU A 10 20.66 3.65 6.64
N SER A 11 20.74 2.45 7.21
CA SER A 11 19.68 1.44 7.16
C SER A 11 18.84 1.34 8.45
N ARG A 12 19.15 2.12 9.49
CA ARG A 12 18.51 1.96 10.81
C ARG A 12 17.36 2.92 11.13
N VAL A 13 17.13 3.97 10.34
CA VAL A 13 15.94 4.82 10.50
C VAL A 13 15.55 5.42 9.14
N THR A 14 15.04 4.59 8.24
CA THR A 14 14.36 5.10 7.06
C THR A 14 13.04 4.35 6.93
N GLY A 15 11.95 5.04 7.28
CA GLY A 15 10.63 4.68 6.78
C GLY A 15 10.75 4.56 5.27
N PHE A 16 10.61 3.34 4.78
CA PHE A 16 10.83 3.01 3.40
C PHE A 16 9.65 3.60 2.62
N VAL A 17 9.84 4.77 2.00
CA VAL A 17 8.87 5.30 1.04
C VAL A 17 9.14 4.56 -0.27
N PRO A 18 8.25 3.65 -0.74
CA PRO A 18 8.41 3.06 -2.05
C PRO A 18 7.96 4.07 -3.11
N GLU A 19 8.74 4.12 -4.18
CA GLU A 19 8.69 4.94 -5.40
C GLU A 19 7.35 4.86 -6.21
N ASN A 20 6.28 4.30 -5.64
CA ASN A 20 5.15 3.73 -6.39
C ASN A 20 3.78 4.30 -5.99
N GLY A 21 3.71 5.45 -5.31
CA GLY A 21 2.44 6.03 -4.86
C GLY A 21 1.72 5.20 -3.79
N LYS A 22 2.48 4.37 -3.04
CA LYS A 22 2.00 3.63 -1.87
C LYS A 22 2.67 4.17 -0.62
N GLU A 23 1.92 4.37 0.45
CA GLU A 23 2.43 4.69 1.78
C GLU A 23 2.66 3.42 2.60
N GLN A 24 3.72 3.39 3.41
CA GLN A 24 3.96 2.34 4.39
C GLN A 24 3.44 2.77 5.76
N LEU A 25 2.56 1.96 6.34
CA LEU A 25 1.92 2.23 7.62
C LEU A 25 2.24 1.11 8.60
N MET A 26 2.52 1.47 9.84
CA MET A 26 2.75 0.54 10.94
C MET A 26 1.62 0.67 11.96
N PHE A 27 1.00 -0.44 12.30
CA PHE A 27 -0.10 -0.50 13.25
C PHE A 27 0.19 -1.52 14.34
N GLU A 28 0.02 -1.10 15.59
CA GLU A 28 0.00 -2.02 16.74
C GLU A 28 -1.47 -2.24 17.14
N VAL A 29 -1.96 -3.46 16.96
CA VAL A 29 -3.36 -3.83 17.20
C VAL A 29 -3.45 -4.71 18.45
N PRO A 30 -4.26 -4.34 19.46
CA PRO A 30 -4.46 -5.16 20.66
C PRO A 30 -5.34 -6.38 20.36
N LEU A 31 -5.00 -7.52 20.96
CA LEU A 31 -5.68 -8.81 20.77
C LEU A 31 -6.54 -9.22 21.99
N ASN A 32 -6.35 -8.54 23.13
CA ASN A 32 -6.75 -8.97 24.48
C ASN A 32 -8.26 -8.97 24.73
N ASP A 33 -9.00 -8.12 24.02
CA ASP A 33 -10.37 -7.75 24.39
C ASP A 33 -11.46 -8.41 23.51
N THR A 34 -11.10 -9.46 22.77
CA THR A 34 -11.98 -9.96 21.70
C THR A 34 -12.57 -11.35 21.92
N GLY A 35 -12.11 -12.14 22.89
CA GLY A 35 -12.56 -13.53 23.08
C GLY A 35 -12.41 -14.42 21.82
N SER A 36 -11.78 -13.88 20.79
CA SER A 36 -11.62 -14.46 19.46
C SER A 36 -10.15 -14.83 19.35
N ALA A 37 -9.85 -16.05 18.92
CA ALA A 37 -8.50 -16.62 18.88
C ALA A 37 -7.54 -15.96 17.86
N GLY A 38 -7.76 -14.70 17.48
CA GLY A 38 -6.87 -14.00 16.56
C GLY A 38 -7.33 -12.60 16.16
N LEU A 39 -6.56 -12.01 15.24
CA LEU A 39 -6.69 -10.63 14.76
C LEU A 39 -8.02 -10.32 14.04
N GLY A 40 -8.72 -11.33 13.53
CA GLY A 40 -10.01 -11.13 12.85
C GLY A 40 -9.88 -10.61 11.41
N ILE A 41 -8.80 -10.97 10.70
CA ILE A 41 -8.61 -10.65 9.28
C ILE A 41 -8.48 -11.93 8.44
N SER A 42 -8.94 -11.88 7.20
CA SER A 42 -8.68 -12.91 6.19
C SER A 42 -7.68 -12.40 5.17
N LEU A 43 -6.71 -13.23 4.83
CA LEU A 43 -5.63 -12.89 3.92
C LEU A 43 -5.71 -13.71 2.62
N LYS A 44 -5.19 -13.16 1.53
CA LYS A 44 -5.02 -13.84 0.25
C LYS A 44 -3.60 -13.60 -0.28
N GLY A 45 -2.97 -14.64 -0.82
CA GLY A 45 -1.78 -14.48 -1.64
C GLY A 45 -2.19 -14.07 -3.05
N ASN A 46 -1.51 -13.07 -3.62
CA ASN A 46 -1.77 -12.63 -4.98
C ASN A 46 -0.61 -13.03 -5.89
N LYS A 47 -0.93 -13.45 -7.12
CA LYS A 47 0.05 -13.86 -8.12
C LYS A 47 -0.18 -13.10 -9.42
N SER A 48 0.89 -12.74 -10.09
CA SER A 48 0.83 -12.14 -11.42
C SER A 48 0.25 -13.17 -12.40
N ARG A 49 -0.75 -12.77 -13.19
CA ARG A 49 -1.33 -13.64 -14.22
C ARG A 49 -0.39 -13.80 -15.42
N GLU A 50 0.46 -12.82 -15.65
CA GLU A 50 1.36 -12.76 -16.80
C GLU A 50 2.70 -13.44 -16.51
N THR A 51 3.29 -13.14 -15.35
CA THR A 51 4.62 -13.64 -14.97
C THR A 51 4.57 -14.83 -14.02
N GLY A 52 3.42 -15.11 -13.39
CA GLY A 52 3.27 -16.16 -12.38
C GLY A 52 3.93 -15.83 -11.03
N GLU A 53 4.55 -14.66 -10.91
CA GLU A 53 5.30 -14.25 -9.72
C GLU A 53 4.40 -13.92 -8.54
N ASP A 54 4.91 -14.14 -7.33
CA ASP A 54 4.22 -13.79 -6.10
C ASP A 54 4.22 -12.27 -5.90
N LEU A 55 3.03 -11.66 -5.96
CA LEU A 55 2.84 -10.23 -5.73
C LEU A 55 2.69 -9.88 -4.24
N GLY A 56 2.65 -10.89 -3.37
CA GLY A 56 2.58 -10.77 -1.92
C GLY A 56 1.20 -11.03 -1.33
N ILE A 57 1.08 -10.72 -0.04
CA ILE A 57 -0.11 -11.01 0.78
C ILE A 57 -0.98 -9.78 0.94
N PHE A 58 -2.29 -9.94 0.78
CA PHE A 58 -3.25 -8.84 0.85
C PHE A 58 -4.41 -9.18 1.79
N ILE A 59 -4.97 -8.16 2.42
CA ILE A 59 -6.20 -8.29 3.22
C ILE A 59 -7.38 -8.54 2.27
N LYS A 60 -8.00 -9.71 2.40
CA LYS A 60 -9.22 -10.10 1.68
C LYS A 60 -10.48 -9.54 2.34
N SER A 61 -10.58 -9.66 3.66
CA SER A 61 -11.73 -9.22 4.44
C SER A 61 -11.35 -8.98 5.90
N ILE A 62 -12.13 -8.15 6.58
CA ILE A 62 -12.03 -7.88 8.01
C ILE A 62 -13.32 -8.40 8.67
N ILE A 63 -13.17 -9.21 9.70
CA ILE A 63 -14.28 -9.85 10.40
C ILE A 63 -14.89 -8.85 11.38
N HIS A 64 -16.19 -8.62 11.23
CA HIS A 64 -16.94 -7.72 12.09
C HIS A 64 -16.86 -8.16 13.56
N GLY A 65 -16.62 -7.22 14.46
CA GLY A 65 -16.44 -7.51 15.89
C GLY A 65 -15.07 -8.09 16.28
N GLY A 66 -14.20 -8.43 15.31
CA GLY A 66 -12.82 -8.86 15.56
C GLY A 66 -11.89 -7.71 15.97
N ALA A 67 -10.66 -8.04 16.41
CA ALA A 67 -9.69 -7.06 16.91
C ALA A 67 -9.35 -6.00 15.86
N ALA A 68 -9.06 -6.42 14.61
CA ALA A 68 -8.80 -5.52 13.49
C ALA A 68 -10.00 -4.64 13.13
N TYR A 69 -11.24 -5.13 13.33
CA TYR A 69 -12.43 -4.34 13.08
C TYR A 69 -12.62 -3.26 14.15
N LYS A 70 -12.44 -3.63 15.43
CA LYS A 70 -12.48 -2.69 16.56
C LYS A 70 -11.40 -1.60 16.44
N ASP A 71 -10.22 -1.97 15.95
CA ASP A 71 -9.14 -1.03 15.68
C ASP A 71 -9.45 -0.09 14.50
N GLY A 72 -10.08 -0.61 13.43
CA GLY A 72 -10.63 0.19 12.32
C GLY A 72 -9.60 0.86 11.40
N ARG A 73 -8.29 0.79 11.69
CA ARG A 73 -7.24 1.42 10.87
C ARG A 73 -6.87 0.58 9.66
N LEU A 74 -6.98 -0.74 9.76
CA LEU A 74 -6.74 -1.69 8.67
C LEU A 74 -7.86 -1.65 7.63
N ARG A 75 -7.50 -1.82 6.35
CA ARG A 75 -8.46 -1.78 5.24
C ARG A 75 -8.30 -2.97 4.30
N VAL A 76 -9.39 -3.34 3.66
CA VAL A 76 -9.37 -4.37 2.60
C VAL A 76 -8.48 -3.89 1.44
N ASN A 77 -7.70 -4.82 0.88
CA ASN A 77 -6.65 -4.59 -0.12
C ASN A 77 -5.38 -3.88 0.38
N ASP A 78 -5.23 -3.63 1.69
CA ASP A 78 -3.91 -3.33 2.23
C ASP A 78 -2.98 -4.54 1.97
N GLN A 79 -1.75 -4.25 1.54
CA GLN A 79 -0.72 -5.26 1.31
C GLN A 79 0.07 -5.46 2.60
N MET A 80 0.14 -6.70 3.09
CA MET A 80 0.93 -7.05 4.26
C MET A 80 2.39 -7.18 3.85
N VAL A 81 3.26 -6.38 4.46
CA VAL A 81 4.70 -6.39 4.18
C VAL A 81 5.55 -6.74 5.39
N GLY A 82 4.97 -6.70 6.59
CA GLY A 82 5.65 -7.17 7.80
C GLY A 82 4.70 -7.47 8.95
N VAL A 83 5.18 -8.30 9.88
CA VAL A 83 4.46 -8.68 11.11
C VAL A 83 5.46 -8.83 12.26
N ASN A 84 5.21 -8.19 13.41
CA ASN A 84 6.05 -8.24 14.62
C ASN A 84 7.56 -7.99 14.38
N GLY A 85 7.89 -7.18 13.37
CA GLY A 85 9.27 -6.91 12.97
C GLY A 85 9.85 -7.87 11.92
N GLU A 86 9.14 -8.94 11.56
CA GLU A 86 9.51 -9.83 10.46
C GLU A 86 8.99 -9.30 9.12
N SER A 87 9.89 -9.14 8.15
CA SER A 87 9.54 -8.72 6.79
C SER A 87 9.05 -9.90 5.95
N LEU A 88 7.94 -9.68 5.24
CA LEU A 88 7.31 -10.62 4.31
C LEU A 88 7.69 -10.32 2.84
N MET A 89 8.38 -9.21 2.60
CA MET A 89 8.84 -8.82 1.27
C MET A 89 9.88 -9.81 0.74
N GLY A 90 9.79 -10.15 -0.54
CA GLY A 90 10.72 -11.08 -1.19
C GLY A 90 10.51 -12.55 -0.81
N ARG A 91 9.50 -12.87 -0.01
CA ARG A 91 9.13 -14.26 0.32
C ARG A 91 8.02 -14.74 -0.59
N SER A 92 7.99 -16.06 -0.80
CA SER A 92 6.87 -16.68 -1.50
C SER A 92 5.57 -16.51 -0.71
N ASN A 93 4.44 -16.50 -1.41
CA ASN A 93 3.13 -16.32 -0.80
C ASN A 93 2.84 -17.38 0.28
N HIS A 94 3.32 -18.61 0.07
CA HIS A 94 3.16 -19.69 1.04
C HIS A 94 3.92 -19.39 2.35
N VAL A 95 5.21 -19.06 2.24
CA VAL A 95 6.07 -18.79 3.40
C VAL A 95 5.57 -17.55 4.15
N ALA A 96 5.22 -16.48 3.43
CA ALA A 96 4.71 -15.27 4.04
C ALA A 96 3.39 -15.52 4.82
N MET A 97 2.49 -16.33 4.27
CA MET A 97 1.25 -16.70 4.94
C MET A 97 1.49 -17.55 6.20
N GLU A 98 2.45 -18.46 6.15
CA GLU A 98 2.83 -19.28 7.30
C GLU A 98 3.42 -18.43 8.43
N THR A 99 4.36 -17.53 8.11
CA THR A 99 4.91 -16.56 9.06
C THR A 99 3.79 -15.74 9.71
N LEU A 100 2.89 -15.17 8.90
CA LEU A 100 1.76 -14.38 9.40
C LEU A 100 0.86 -15.17 10.36
N ARG A 101 0.51 -16.41 10.01
CA ARG A 101 -0.30 -17.28 10.87
C ARG A 101 0.42 -17.59 12.17
N ARG A 102 1.72 -17.87 12.12
CA ARG A 102 2.54 -18.15 13.31
C ARG A 102 2.57 -16.95 14.25
N SER A 103 2.90 -15.76 13.75
CA SER A 103 2.95 -14.54 14.57
C SER A 103 1.58 -14.14 15.12
N MET A 104 0.50 -14.31 14.34
CA MET A 104 -0.86 -14.01 14.80
C MET A 104 -1.35 -14.96 15.89
N SER A 105 -1.04 -16.26 15.80
CA SER A 105 -1.55 -17.26 16.75
C SER A 105 -0.64 -17.46 17.96
N GLN A 106 0.68 -17.45 17.79
CA GLN A 106 1.63 -17.77 18.86
C GLN A 106 2.12 -16.52 19.59
N GLU A 107 2.63 -15.53 18.85
CA GLU A 107 3.26 -14.34 19.45
C GLU A 107 2.22 -13.32 19.92
N GLY A 108 1.14 -13.14 19.15
CA GLY A 108 0.05 -12.23 19.48
C GLY A 108 -0.63 -12.58 20.80
N ASN A 109 -0.75 -13.87 21.13
CA ASN A 109 -1.37 -14.32 22.37
C ASN A 109 -0.48 -14.04 23.61
N VAL A 110 0.85 -14.05 23.45
CA VAL A 110 1.79 -13.79 24.56
C VAL A 110 1.96 -12.30 24.80
N ARG A 111 2.09 -11.50 23.74
CA ARG A 111 2.30 -10.04 23.85
C ARG A 111 1.01 -9.27 24.09
N GLY A 112 -0.11 -9.85 23.69
CA GLY A 112 -1.41 -9.18 23.71
C GLY A 112 -1.58 -8.08 22.65
N THR A 113 -0.53 -7.78 21.89
CA THR A 113 -0.59 -6.90 20.73
C THR A 113 0.12 -7.56 19.56
N ILE A 114 -0.26 -7.14 18.35
CA ILE A 114 0.42 -7.51 17.12
C ILE A 114 0.79 -6.28 16.33
N GLN A 115 2.04 -6.20 15.91
CA GLN A 115 2.52 -5.13 15.04
C GLN A 115 2.42 -5.57 13.59
N LEU A 116 1.75 -4.77 12.76
CA LEU A 116 1.57 -5.03 11.34
C LEU A 116 2.15 -3.87 10.55
N VAL A 117 2.89 -4.21 9.49
CA VAL A 117 3.38 -3.24 8.52
C VAL A 117 2.65 -3.48 7.21
N VAL A 118 1.95 -2.46 6.72
CA VAL A 118 1.14 -2.53 5.50
C VAL A 118 1.53 -1.47 4.47
N LEU A 119 1.34 -1.78 3.19
CA LEU A 119 1.39 -0.79 2.11
C LEU A 119 -0.01 -0.47 1.62
N ARG A 120 -0.33 0.82 1.54
CA ARG A 120 -1.61 1.34 1.06
C ARG A 120 -1.41 2.27 -0.11
N ALA A 121 -2.15 2.07 -1.20
CA ALA A 121 -2.10 2.98 -2.34
C ALA A 121 -2.80 4.31 -2.02
N LEU A 122 -2.10 5.43 -2.21
CA LEU A 122 -2.64 6.77 -1.99
C LEU A 122 -3.57 7.13 -3.16
N LYS A 123 -4.87 6.91 -3.00
CA LYS A 123 -5.89 7.28 -4.01
C LYS A 123 -5.91 8.78 -4.32
N VAL A 124 -5.50 9.64 -3.37
CA VAL A 124 -5.50 11.10 -3.54
C VAL A 124 -4.52 11.54 -4.64
N TYR A 125 -3.38 10.89 -4.77
CA TYR A 125 -2.44 11.18 -5.85
C TYR A 125 -3.02 10.85 -7.23
N LEU A 126 -3.69 9.70 -7.37
CA LEU A 126 -4.32 9.31 -8.63
C LEU A 126 -5.47 10.24 -9.03
N LEU A 127 -6.31 10.64 -8.08
CA LEU A 127 -7.40 11.59 -8.37
C LEU A 127 -6.87 12.96 -8.77
N ASN A 128 -5.83 13.46 -8.10
CA ASN A 128 -5.20 14.75 -8.43
C ASN A 128 -4.49 14.73 -9.79
N VAL A 129 -3.78 13.65 -10.12
CA VAL A 129 -3.12 13.51 -11.45
C VAL A 129 -4.16 13.40 -12.56
N LEU A 130 -5.23 12.62 -12.36
CA LEU A 130 -6.31 12.51 -13.34
C LEU A 130 -7.03 13.84 -13.53
N THR A 131 -7.34 14.57 -12.45
CA THR A 131 -7.95 15.90 -12.57
C THR A 131 -7.03 16.89 -13.27
N LEU A 132 -5.74 16.90 -12.95
CA LEU A 132 -4.77 17.77 -13.63
C LEU A 132 -4.66 17.48 -15.12
N HIS A 133 -4.58 16.21 -15.52
CA HIS A 133 -4.52 15.81 -16.94
C HIS A 133 -5.79 16.18 -17.70
N THR A 134 -6.95 16.00 -17.07
CA THR A 134 -8.26 16.35 -17.64
C THR A 134 -8.41 17.86 -17.81
N LEU A 135 -8.00 18.65 -16.80
CA LEU A 135 -7.97 20.11 -16.88
C LEU A 135 -7.00 20.61 -17.96
N TYR A 136 -5.81 20.02 -18.06
CA TYR A 136 -4.84 20.39 -19.08
C TYR A 136 -5.37 20.13 -20.50
N SER A 137 -6.03 18.99 -20.73
CA SER A 137 -6.67 18.68 -22.02
C SER A 137 -7.80 19.64 -22.36
N LEU A 138 -8.63 20.03 -21.38
CA LEU A 138 -9.70 21.00 -21.57
C LEU A 138 -9.14 22.39 -21.94
N VAL A 139 -8.13 22.87 -21.20
CA VAL A 139 -7.48 24.15 -21.48
C VAL A 139 -6.82 24.13 -22.88
N TYR A 140 -6.10 23.06 -23.22
CA TYR A 140 -5.49 22.91 -24.53
C TYR A 140 -6.53 22.92 -25.66
N CYS A 141 -7.66 22.23 -25.47
CA CYS A 141 -8.76 22.19 -26.44
C CYS A 141 -9.42 23.57 -26.62
N MET A 142 -9.61 24.33 -25.53
CA MET A 142 -10.14 25.68 -25.57
C MET A 142 -9.21 26.65 -26.32
N CYS A 143 -7.90 26.60 -26.05
CA CYS A 143 -6.91 27.41 -26.78
C CYS A 143 -6.89 27.08 -28.29
N ASN A 144 -6.99 25.81 -28.66
CA ASN A 144 -6.98 25.40 -30.08
C ASN A 144 -8.30 25.70 -30.81
N SER A 145 -9.42 25.78 -30.09
CA SER A 145 -10.74 26.11 -30.64
C SER A 145 -10.91 27.62 -30.87
N ALA A 146 -10.28 28.45 -30.03
CA ALA A 146 -10.27 29.90 -30.20
C ALA A 146 -9.45 30.37 -31.43
N GLY A 147 -8.53 29.56 -31.94
CA GLY A 147 -7.66 29.89 -33.09
C GLY A 147 -8.27 29.65 -34.48
N ARG A 148 -9.52 29.19 -34.60
CA ARG A 148 -10.13 28.88 -35.92
C ARG A 148 -11.13 29.90 -36.47
N ASN A 149 -11.39 31.01 -35.78
CA ASN A 149 -12.46 31.95 -36.18
C ASN A 149 -12.01 33.29 -36.78
N ASP A 150 -10.71 33.52 -37.03
CA ASP A 150 -10.21 34.79 -37.60
C ASP A 150 -9.53 34.62 -38.99
N ARG A 151 -10.14 33.81 -39.87
CA ARG A 151 -9.72 33.72 -41.29
C ARG A 151 -10.87 33.87 -42.30
N ARG A 152 -11.90 34.64 -41.96
CA ARG A 152 -12.98 35.04 -42.90
C ARG A 152 -13.33 36.54 -42.82
N LYS A 153 -12.34 37.42 -42.81
CA LYS A 153 -12.52 38.85 -43.16
C LYS A 153 -11.19 39.43 -43.64
N MET A 154 -10.82 39.19 -44.90
CA MET A 154 -9.86 40.00 -45.70
C MET A 154 -9.63 39.34 -47.07
N ILE A 155 -10.69 39.17 -47.86
CA ILE A 155 -10.59 39.01 -49.33
C ILE A 155 -11.81 39.68 -49.95
N SER A 156 -11.94 41.00 -49.78
CA SER A 156 -12.82 41.83 -50.62
C SER A 156 -12.42 43.31 -50.46
N SER A 157 -11.42 43.73 -51.22
CA SER A 157 -11.45 44.99 -51.96
C SER A 157 -10.31 45.04 -52.96
#